data_AF-A0A0A9YF09-F1
#
_entry.id   AF-A0A0A9YF09-F1
#
_cell.length_a   1.000
_cell.length_b   1.000
_cell.length_c   1.000
_cell.angle_alpha   90.00
_cell.angle_beta   90.00
_cell.angle_gamma   90.00
#
_symmetry.space_group_name_H-M   'P 1'
#
loop_
_entity.id
_entity.type
_entity.pdbx_description
1 polymer ?
#
loop_
_entity_poly.entity_id
_entity_poly.type
_entity_poly.pdbx_seq_one_letter_code
_entity_poly.pdbx_strand_id
1 'polypeptide(L)'
;MAARTAKAQEAVVHKNILSEESELRRDALRNMASYKSGVVDDLVKQNRAKTALILKNAGRAIVDKQEEMRDFYGHVGSTQVLAMRELQIEDHKHFKDVGIESGEIFFEKDPKDEEDGEPTEYEEMVIKRAALKEKNMKIVDVLKKQALEREMLKELEVEENLENALRLDALAEAELVKRMTEKDKEEREKQQHFDTFNAIVAYRDYLRQVRVAEDDALWKREKDFLEEKEKFNQAYNDKQNKIKEERLRLVSAVRSDLGSEMEKQEQQDIEYYYTLQKERDIQLEDQEIQEKKNKKEAMEALMREWGRITLANRHIKELEQQRENEEKERMLKFLELENNVKKAEERKRMVDKDINRMEIMYQINERERKRQEDMAAKAQEIKLLRAEGFVREGKIKERRLERMEDFKNNGLPERFLSNIRKHYNL
;
A
#
# COMPACT_ATOMS: atom_id res chain seq x y z
N MET A 1 44.04 -44.88 38.47
CA MET A 1 43.99 -43.85 39.52
C MET A 1 43.96 -42.44 38.95
N ALA A 2 45.09 -41.90 38.46
CA ALA A 2 45.27 -40.47 38.11
C ALA A 2 44.13 -39.79 37.31
N ALA A 3 43.56 -40.44 36.29
CA ALA A 3 42.47 -39.87 35.50
C ALA A 3 41.15 -39.63 36.29
N ARG A 4 40.97 -40.26 37.46
CA ARG A 4 39.82 -39.99 38.35
C ARG A 4 40.11 -38.85 39.34
N THR A 5 41.36 -38.69 39.78
CA THR A 5 41.74 -37.56 40.66
C THR A 5 41.76 -36.24 39.90
N ALA A 6 42.23 -36.23 38.64
CA ALA A 6 42.18 -35.04 37.79
C ALA A 6 40.74 -34.51 37.62
N LYS A 7 39.78 -35.37 37.23
CA LYS A 7 38.37 -34.96 37.11
C LYS A 7 37.71 -34.51 38.41
N ALA A 8 38.17 -35.04 39.56
CA ALA A 8 37.72 -34.56 40.86
C ALA A 8 38.26 -33.15 41.16
N GLN A 9 39.50 -32.85 40.78
CA GLN A 9 40.09 -31.52 40.92
C GLN A 9 39.42 -30.50 39.97
N GLU A 10 39.19 -30.86 38.71
CA GLU A 10 38.42 -30.03 37.75
C GLU A 10 37.02 -29.67 38.28
N ALA A 11 36.31 -30.65 38.86
CA ALA A 11 34.99 -30.42 39.44
C ALA A 11 35.01 -29.51 40.69
N VAL A 12 36.07 -29.58 41.52
CA VAL A 12 36.26 -28.66 42.65
C VAL A 12 36.60 -27.25 42.16
N VAL A 13 37.49 -27.11 41.17
CA VAL A 13 37.83 -25.81 40.57
C VAL A 13 36.60 -25.15 39.95
N HIS A 14 35.81 -25.86 39.14
CA HIS A 14 34.55 -25.33 38.61
C HIS A 14 33.54 -24.95 39.70
N LYS A 15 33.44 -25.73 40.78
CA LYS A 15 32.55 -25.40 41.90
C LYS A 15 32.99 -24.13 42.64
N ASN A 16 34.29 -23.90 42.79
CA ASN A 16 34.83 -22.69 43.40
C ASN A 16 34.62 -21.47 42.50
N ILE A 17 34.92 -21.56 41.20
CA ILE A 17 34.68 -20.49 40.22
C ILE A 17 33.19 -20.08 40.22
N LEU A 18 32.27 -21.05 40.19
CA LEU A 18 30.83 -20.77 40.25
C LEU A 18 30.38 -20.18 41.60
N SER A 19 31.13 -20.42 42.68
CA SER A 19 30.91 -19.77 43.98
C SER A 19 31.35 -18.31 43.94
N GLU A 20 32.57 -18.06 43.47
CA GLU A 20 33.15 -16.71 43.34
C GLU A 20 32.34 -15.83 42.38
N GLU A 21 31.92 -16.36 41.21
CA GLU A 21 31.00 -15.67 40.31
C GLU A 21 29.64 -15.34 40.97
N SER A 22 29.16 -16.18 41.88
CA SER A 22 27.91 -15.94 42.63
C SER A 22 28.06 -14.85 43.70
N GLU A 23 29.27 -14.66 44.23
CA GLU A 23 29.59 -13.65 45.23
C GLU A 23 29.85 -12.30 44.56
N LEU A 24 30.65 -12.29 43.49
CA LEU A 24 30.83 -11.14 42.60
C LEU A 24 29.49 -10.63 42.04
N ARG A 25 28.57 -11.53 41.65
CA ARG A 25 27.20 -11.14 41.26
C ARG A 25 26.37 -10.58 42.41
N ARG A 26 26.46 -11.15 43.61
CA ARG A 26 25.76 -10.64 44.80
C ARG A 26 26.24 -9.24 45.18
N ASP A 27 27.55 -9.00 45.18
CA ASP A 27 28.11 -7.68 45.46
C ASP A 27 27.89 -6.68 44.32
N ALA A 28 27.91 -7.09 43.05
CA ALA A 28 27.50 -6.23 41.94
C ALA A 28 26.04 -5.77 42.05
N LEU A 29 25.12 -6.69 42.42
CA LEU A 29 23.71 -6.36 42.67
C LEU A 29 23.52 -5.49 43.91
N ARG A 30 24.27 -5.75 44.99
CA ARG A 30 24.29 -4.94 46.22
C ARG A 30 24.76 -3.51 45.94
N ASN A 31 25.85 -3.36 45.19
CA ASN A 31 26.36 -2.07 44.74
C ASN A 31 25.36 -1.34 43.84
N MET A 32 24.71 -2.02 42.88
CA MET A 32 23.63 -1.43 42.09
C MET A 32 22.43 -0.96 42.94
N ALA A 33 22.10 -1.69 44.01
CA ALA A 33 21.03 -1.27 44.94
C ALA A 33 21.42 0.02 45.69
N SER A 34 22.67 0.14 46.17
CA SER A 34 23.19 1.36 46.79
C SER A 34 23.19 2.56 45.83
N TYR A 35 23.55 2.34 44.56
CA TYR A 35 23.49 3.39 43.53
C TYR A 35 22.05 3.85 43.21
N LYS A 36 21.05 2.97 43.34
CA LYS A 36 19.62 3.33 43.13
C LYS A 36 18.94 3.93 44.35
N SER A 37 19.39 3.64 45.57
CA SER A 37 18.79 4.16 46.81
C SER A 37 19.31 5.54 47.22
N GLY A 38 20.44 5.98 46.66
CA GLY A 38 21.14 7.20 47.09
C GLY A 38 21.85 7.09 48.45
N VAL A 39 21.72 5.94 49.12
CA VAL A 39 22.36 5.69 50.42
C VAL A 39 23.83 5.32 50.17
N VAL A 40 24.70 6.33 50.25
CA VAL A 40 26.16 6.12 50.22
C VAL A 40 26.56 5.32 51.45
N ASP A 41 27.06 4.10 51.24
CA ASP A 41 27.57 3.19 52.27
C ASP A 41 28.63 3.89 53.14
N ASP A 42 28.62 3.64 54.45
CA ASP A 42 29.55 4.26 55.40
C ASP A 42 31.01 3.88 55.13
N LEU A 43 31.27 2.70 54.56
CA LEU A 43 32.61 2.34 54.08
C LEU A 43 33.08 3.28 52.94
N VAL A 44 32.16 3.65 52.05
CA VAL A 44 32.42 4.62 50.96
C VAL A 44 32.57 6.04 51.52
N LYS A 45 31.81 6.42 52.55
CA LYS A 45 32.00 7.71 53.25
C LYS A 45 33.39 7.78 53.91
N GLN A 46 33.80 6.74 54.64
CA GLN A 46 35.12 6.67 55.28
C GLN A 46 36.27 6.69 54.26
N ASN A 47 36.14 5.94 53.15
CA ASN A 47 37.17 5.93 52.12
C ASN A 47 37.26 7.28 51.40
N ARG A 48 36.14 7.95 51.09
CA ARG A 48 36.14 9.33 50.58
C ARG A 48 36.81 10.31 51.55
N ALA A 49 36.53 10.20 52.85
CA ALA A 49 37.16 11.04 53.88
C ALA A 49 38.69 10.82 53.95
N LYS A 50 39.15 9.55 53.93
CA LYS A 50 40.58 9.20 53.87
C LYS A 50 41.24 9.76 52.61
N THR A 51 40.66 9.58 51.43
CA THR A 51 41.20 10.12 50.16
C THR A 51 41.25 11.65 50.17
N ALA A 52 40.21 12.33 50.66
CA ALA A 52 40.21 13.79 50.79
C ALA A 52 41.30 14.29 51.76
N LEU A 53 41.55 13.57 52.85
CA LEU A 53 42.60 13.92 53.82
C LEU A 53 44.01 13.66 53.27
N ILE A 54 44.21 12.59 52.50
CA ILE A 54 45.45 12.34 51.73
C ILE A 54 45.69 13.46 50.72
N LEU A 55 44.68 13.85 49.94
CA LEU A 55 44.78 14.94 48.96
C LEU A 55 45.06 16.30 49.62
N LYS A 56 44.43 16.59 50.77
CA LYS A 56 44.71 17.80 51.56
C LYS A 56 46.16 17.82 52.08
N ASN A 57 46.65 16.70 52.57
CA ASN A 57 48.03 16.58 53.05
C ASN A 57 49.05 16.66 51.91
N ALA A 58 48.74 16.09 50.74
CA ALA A 58 49.58 16.22 49.54
C ALA A 58 49.61 17.67 49.03
N GLY A 59 48.47 18.36 48.99
CA GLY A 59 48.40 19.79 48.66
C GLY A 59 49.21 20.65 49.63
N ARG A 60 49.09 20.39 50.93
CA ARG A 60 49.92 21.05 51.95
C ARG A 60 51.41 20.76 51.72
N ALA A 61 51.81 19.52 51.49
CA ALA A 61 53.21 19.15 51.23
C ALA A 61 53.77 19.67 49.88
N ILE A 62 52.93 20.25 49.02
CA ILE A 62 53.35 21.03 47.85
C ILE A 62 53.55 22.51 48.24
N VAL A 63 52.62 23.10 49.01
CA VAL A 63 52.75 24.46 49.55
C VAL A 63 53.99 24.59 50.46
N ASP A 64 54.17 23.66 51.41
CA ASP A 64 55.32 23.59 52.31
C ASP A 64 56.67 23.36 51.56
N LYS A 65 56.64 23.10 50.25
CA LYS A 65 57.81 23.00 49.36
C LYS A 65 58.04 24.21 48.46
N GLN A 66 57.14 25.19 48.44
CA GLN A 66 57.34 26.46 47.73
C GLN A 66 58.46 27.26 48.42
N GLU A 67 59.23 28.00 47.64
CA GLU A 67 60.44 28.71 48.11
C GLU A 67 60.08 29.77 49.16
N GLU A 68 59.04 30.58 48.90
CA GLU A 68 58.44 31.54 49.83
C GLU A 68 58.07 30.92 51.20
N MET A 69 57.52 29.70 51.20
CA MET A 69 57.15 28.98 52.41
C MET A 69 58.36 28.41 53.14
N ARG A 70 59.40 27.98 52.41
CA ARG A 70 60.67 27.55 53.00
C ARG A 70 61.38 28.72 53.69
N ASP A 71 61.42 29.89 53.05
CA ASP A 71 62.03 31.09 53.62
C ASP A 71 61.24 31.59 54.85
N PHE A 72 59.91 31.54 54.80
CA PHE A 72 59.06 31.79 55.96
C PHE A 72 59.36 30.81 57.11
N TYR A 73 59.48 29.50 56.84
CA TYR A 73 59.87 28.52 57.86
C TYR A 73 61.29 28.73 58.38
N GLY A 74 62.23 29.18 57.54
CA GLY A 74 63.58 29.59 57.96
C GLY A 74 63.55 30.78 58.93
N HIS A 75 62.69 31.77 58.67
CA HIS A 75 62.49 32.94 59.54
C HIS A 75 61.77 32.60 60.86
N VAL A 76 60.79 31.69 60.83
CA VAL A 76 60.15 31.14 62.04
C VAL A 76 61.16 30.33 62.87
N GLY A 77 62.02 29.54 62.22
CA GLY A 77 63.09 28.79 62.90
C GLY A 77 64.12 29.71 63.56
N SER A 78 64.58 30.76 62.87
CA SER A 78 65.58 31.68 63.42
C SER A 78 65.02 32.52 64.58
N THR A 79 63.76 32.97 64.50
CA THR A 79 63.10 33.68 65.61
C THR A 79 62.86 32.80 66.83
N GLN A 80 62.53 31.50 66.64
CA GLN A 80 62.47 30.54 67.75
C GLN A 80 63.83 30.31 68.42
N VAL A 81 64.91 30.21 67.62
CA VAL A 81 66.28 30.07 68.16
C VAL A 81 66.74 31.33 68.90
N LEU A 82 66.36 32.54 68.45
CA LEU A 82 66.64 33.79 69.15
C LEU A 82 65.94 33.84 70.52
N ALA A 83 64.63 33.56 70.59
CA ALA A 83 63.89 33.54 71.85
C ALA A 83 64.43 32.50 72.86
N MET A 84 64.82 31.31 72.38
CA MET A 84 65.50 30.30 73.20
C MET A 84 66.85 30.78 73.74
N ARG A 85 67.59 31.57 72.95
CA ARG A 85 68.88 32.14 73.35
C ARG A 85 68.75 33.27 74.37
N GLU A 86 67.69 34.08 74.27
CA GLU A 86 67.39 35.13 75.25
C GLU A 86 67.09 34.53 76.62
N LEU A 87 66.24 33.49 76.69
CA LEU A 87 66.01 32.68 77.90
C LEU A 87 67.31 32.14 78.51
N GLN A 88 68.18 31.52 77.70
CA GLN A 88 69.47 31.00 78.17
C GLN A 88 70.41 32.10 78.72
N ILE A 89 70.28 33.34 78.24
CA ILE A 89 71.05 34.49 78.75
C ILE A 89 70.49 34.99 80.08
N GLU A 90 69.17 34.89 80.31
CA GLU A 90 68.56 35.22 81.60
C GLU A 90 68.89 34.17 82.67
N ASP A 91 68.78 32.87 82.34
CA ASP A 91 69.23 31.77 83.20
C ASP A 91 70.70 31.95 83.61
N HIS A 92 71.59 32.24 82.64
CA HIS A 92 73.03 32.35 82.91
C HIS A 92 73.42 33.60 83.72
N LYS A 93 72.58 34.65 83.75
CA LYS A 93 72.74 35.76 84.71
C LYS A 93 72.41 35.27 86.13
N HIS A 94 71.25 34.66 86.33
CA HIS A 94 70.83 34.14 87.63
C HIS A 94 71.85 33.16 88.23
N PHE A 95 72.48 32.29 87.41
CA PHE A 95 73.54 31.40 87.90
C PHE A 95 74.85 32.12 88.29
N LYS A 96 75.16 33.29 87.73
CA LYS A 96 76.36 34.05 88.14
C LYS A 96 76.19 34.76 89.47
N ASP A 97 75.02 35.35 89.70
CA ASP A 97 74.75 36.11 90.93
C ASP A 97 74.82 35.17 92.16
N VAL A 98 74.31 33.94 92.04
CA VAL A 98 74.40 32.89 93.07
C VAL A 98 75.85 32.41 93.31
N GLY A 99 76.72 32.47 92.31
CA GLY A 99 78.10 31.98 92.44
C GLY A 99 78.98 32.85 93.33
N ILE A 100 78.77 34.17 93.32
CA ILE A 100 79.64 35.15 93.99
C ILE A 100 79.54 35.06 95.52
N GLU A 101 78.35 34.74 96.06
CA GLU A 101 78.13 34.60 97.51
C GLU A 101 78.85 33.38 98.14
N SER A 102 79.50 32.53 97.34
CA SER A 102 80.13 31.29 97.80
C SER A 102 81.66 31.32 97.94
N GLY A 103 82.32 32.41 97.52
CA GLY A 103 83.77 32.44 97.29
C GLY A 103 84.67 33.04 98.38
N GLU A 104 84.14 33.79 99.35
CA GLU A 104 84.95 34.60 100.29
C GLU A 104 85.36 33.89 101.61
N ILE A 105 85.44 32.56 101.62
CA ILE A 105 85.77 31.79 102.83
C ILE A 105 86.92 30.80 102.54
N PHE A 106 87.85 30.69 103.50
CA PHE A 106 89.03 29.79 103.58
C PHE A 106 90.30 30.21 102.80
N PHE A 107 91.35 30.67 103.52
CA PHE A 107 92.73 30.09 103.61
C PHE A 107 93.86 31.12 103.91
N GLU A 108 94.65 30.94 105.00
CA GLU A 108 95.99 31.56 105.21
C GLU A 108 96.76 30.98 106.45
N LYS A 109 98.13 30.82 106.39
CA LYS A 109 99.20 30.89 107.47
C LYS A 109 100.36 29.85 107.54
N ASP A 110 101.49 30.30 108.12
CA ASP A 110 102.91 29.78 108.17
C ASP A 110 103.42 29.59 109.66
N PRO A 111 104.69 29.78 110.16
CA PRO A 111 106.09 29.97 109.61
C PRO A 111 107.33 29.35 110.38
N LYS A 112 108.56 29.43 109.80
CA LYS A 112 109.94 29.68 110.42
C LYS A 112 110.56 28.69 111.47
N ASP A 113 111.83 28.70 111.94
CA ASP A 113 113.19 29.33 111.70
C ASP A 113 114.33 28.31 112.15
N GLU A 114 115.61 28.50 112.59
CA GLU A 114 116.55 29.60 113.04
C GLU A 114 118.06 29.13 113.03
N GLU A 115 119.07 29.89 113.53
CA GLU A 115 120.55 29.63 113.54
C GLU A 115 121.19 29.66 114.99
N ASP A 116 122.49 29.77 115.39
CA ASP A 116 123.88 30.05 114.89
C ASP A 116 124.98 29.59 115.96
N GLY A 117 126.32 29.70 115.72
CA GLY A 117 127.35 29.81 116.82
C GLY A 117 128.83 29.36 116.59
N GLU A 118 129.81 30.17 117.08
CA GLU A 118 131.28 29.94 117.12
C GLU A 118 131.87 30.04 118.56
N PRO A 119 133.21 30.03 118.82
CA PRO A 119 134.34 29.25 118.29
C PRO A 119 134.92 28.35 119.43
N THR A 120 136.16 27.84 119.54
CA THR A 120 137.42 27.88 118.76
C THR A 120 138.00 26.43 118.72
N GLU A 121 139.26 26.03 119.04
CA GLU A 121 140.57 26.66 119.35
C GLU A 121 141.71 25.78 118.75
N TYR A 122 142.93 26.28 118.53
CA TYR A 122 143.95 25.76 117.59
C TYR A 122 144.22 24.24 117.52
N GLU A 123 144.39 23.51 118.64
CA GLU A 123 144.67 22.06 118.55
C GLU A 123 143.41 21.26 118.20
N GLU A 124 142.27 21.62 118.80
CA GLU A 124 140.97 21.20 118.27
C GLU A 124 140.80 21.67 116.82
N MET A 125 141.35 22.80 116.41
CA MET A 125 141.14 23.37 115.07
C MET A 125 141.81 22.54 113.97
N VAL A 126 142.85 21.76 114.26
CA VAL A 126 143.40 20.78 113.30
C VAL A 126 142.46 19.58 113.15
N ILE A 127 141.96 19.04 114.26
CA ILE A 127 141.01 17.91 114.27
C ILE A 127 139.66 18.34 113.66
N LYS A 128 139.16 19.53 114.03
CA LYS A 128 137.98 20.18 113.46
C LYS A 128 138.21 20.57 112.00
N ARG A 129 139.41 20.93 111.53
CA ARG A 129 139.70 21.10 110.08
C ARG A 129 139.67 19.77 109.34
N ALA A 130 140.19 18.68 109.92
CA ALA A 130 140.06 17.34 109.33
C ALA A 130 138.59 16.91 109.26
N ALA A 131 137.84 17.08 110.34
CA ALA A 131 136.41 16.77 110.41
C ALA A 131 135.53 17.71 109.57
N LEU A 132 135.87 18.99 109.41
CA LEU A 132 135.23 19.90 108.44
C LEU A 132 135.57 19.49 107.02
N LYS A 133 136.80 19.09 106.71
CA LYS A 133 137.16 18.59 105.38
C LYS A 133 136.39 17.30 105.07
N GLU A 134 136.23 16.40 106.04
CA GLU A 134 135.43 15.19 105.90
C GLU A 134 133.92 15.49 105.77
N LYS A 135 133.37 16.40 106.59
CA LYS A 135 131.98 16.89 106.46
C LYS A 135 131.75 17.56 105.11
N ASN A 136 132.66 18.41 104.65
CA ASN A 136 132.56 19.10 103.37
C ASN A 136 132.69 18.13 102.19
N MET A 137 133.53 17.09 102.29
CA MET A 137 133.54 16.00 101.31
C MET A 137 132.20 15.25 101.29
N LYS A 138 131.63 14.91 102.46
CA LYS A 138 130.31 14.27 102.56
C LYS A 138 129.19 15.16 102.01
N ILE A 139 129.24 16.48 102.25
CA ILE A 139 128.30 17.46 101.68
C ILE A 139 128.47 17.52 100.16
N VAL A 140 129.69 17.57 99.64
CA VAL A 140 129.97 17.54 98.19
C VAL A 140 129.48 16.24 97.56
N ASP A 141 129.63 15.09 98.22
CA ASP A 141 129.14 13.81 97.70
C ASP A 141 127.61 13.67 97.81
N VAL A 142 126.96 14.31 98.79
CA VAL A 142 125.49 14.47 98.83
C VAL A 142 125.01 15.40 97.71
N LEU A 143 125.68 16.53 97.48
CA LEU A 143 125.34 17.46 96.40
C LEU A 143 125.54 16.83 95.01
N LYS A 144 126.55 15.97 94.82
CA LYS A 144 126.71 15.16 93.60
C LYS A 144 125.55 14.16 93.43
N LYS A 145 125.11 13.49 94.51
CA LYS A 145 123.95 12.59 94.45
C LYS A 145 122.67 13.36 94.09
N GLN A 146 122.44 14.51 94.72
CA GLN A 146 121.31 15.39 94.40
C GLN A 146 121.38 15.97 92.98
N ALA A 147 122.57 16.16 92.41
CA ALA A 147 122.74 16.52 91.01
C ALA A 147 122.35 15.35 90.08
N LEU A 148 122.84 14.14 90.35
CA LEU A 148 122.49 12.93 89.59
C LEU A 148 121.00 12.57 89.72
N GLU A 149 120.40 12.74 90.90
CA GLU A 149 118.95 12.59 91.12
C GLU A 149 118.15 13.60 90.29
N ARG A 150 118.63 14.85 90.16
CA ARG A 150 118.03 15.88 89.28
C ARG A 150 118.27 15.62 87.79
N GLU A 151 119.31 14.91 87.42
CA GLU A 151 119.55 14.49 86.03
C GLU A 151 118.62 13.33 85.67
N MET A 152 118.53 12.28 86.50
CA MET A 152 117.56 11.19 86.31
C MET A 152 116.10 11.68 86.31
N LEU A 153 115.74 12.65 87.16
CA LEU A 153 114.39 13.23 87.16
C LEU A 153 114.06 13.96 85.85
N LYS A 154 115.04 14.58 85.18
CA LYS A 154 114.86 15.18 83.85
C LYS A 154 114.79 14.14 82.75
N GLU A 155 115.57 13.06 82.87
CA GLU A 155 115.49 11.93 81.93
C GLU A 155 114.09 11.29 82.00
N LEU A 156 113.57 11.05 83.21
CA LEU A 156 112.19 10.58 83.43
C LEU A 156 111.12 11.59 82.94
N GLU A 157 111.32 12.90 83.15
CA GLU A 157 110.42 13.93 82.61
C GLU A 157 110.42 13.93 81.07
N VAL A 158 111.57 13.69 80.43
CA VAL A 158 111.67 13.55 78.97
C VAL A 158 111.02 12.24 78.49
N GLU A 159 111.17 11.13 79.21
CA GLU A 159 110.50 9.86 78.90
C GLU A 159 108.97 9.96 79.05
N GLU A 160 108.46 10.61 80.11
CA GLU A 160 107.02 10.82 80.30
C GLU A 160 106.44 11.75 79.22
N ASN A 161 107.14 12.83 78.86
CA ASN A 161 106.73 13.69 77.74
C ASN A 161 106.76 12.95 76.40
N LEU A 162 107.73 12.06 76.17
CA LEU A 162 107.79 11.20 74.99
C LEU A 162 106.61 10.21 74.94
N GLU A 163 106.30 9.54 76.06
CA GLU A 163 105.16 8.62 76.12
C GLU A 163 103.84 9.34 75.90
N ASN A 164 103.65 10.53 76.51
CA ASN A 164 102.44 11.32 76.32
C ASN A 164 102.31 11.87 74.89
N ALA A 165 103.41 12.23 74.21
CA ALA A 165 103.39 12.56 72.79
C ALA A 165 102.95 11.37 71.93
N LEU A 166 103.56 10.19 72.13
CA LEU A 166 103.22 8.96 71.40
C LEU A 166 101.76 8.52 71.64
N ARG A 167 101.23 8.72 72.86
CA ARG A 167 99.82 8.49 73.18
C ARG A 167 98.89 9.45 72.43
N LEU A 168 99.26 10.73 72.31
CA LEU A 168 98.48 11.73 71.55
C LEU A 168 98.48 11.43 70.05
N ASP A 169 99.62 11.07 69.47
CA ASP A 169 99.72 10.67 68.06
C ASP A 169 98.87 9.42 67.77
N ALA A 170 98.95 8.39 68.64
CA ALA A 170 98.12 7.18 68.51
C ALA A 170 96.61 7.47 68.63
N LEU A 171 96.21 8.45 69.44
CA LEU A 171 94.82 8.91 69.52
C LEU A 171 94.39 9.67 68.25
N ALA A 172 95.26 10.49 67.68
CA ALA A 172 95.01 11.21 66.43
C ALA A 172 94.90 10.26 65.22
N GLU A 173 95.77 9.24 65.14
CA GLU A 173 95.65 8.15 64.16
C GLU A 173 94.34 7.38 64.33
N ALA A 174 93.96 7.02 65.56
CA ALA A 174 92.71 6.33 65.84
C ALA A 174 91.46 7.17 65.48
N GLU A 175 91.52 8.50 65.63
CA GLU A 175 90.43 9.37 65.19
C GLU A 175 90.39 9.54 63.65
N LEU A 176 91.55 9.64 62.98
CA LEU A 176 91.63 9.62 61.53
C LEU A 176 91.04 8.33 60.95
N VAL A 177 91.38 7.17 61.51
CA VAL A 177 90.81 5.87 61.12
C VAL A 177 89.28 5.86 61.30
N LYS A 178 88.76 6.37 62.43
CA LYS A 178 87.29 6.50 62.63
C LYS A 178 86.66 7.35 61.52
N ARG A 179 87.15 8.58 61.32
CA ARG A 179 86.64 9.52 60.30
C ARG A 179 86.71 8.95 58.88
N MET A 180 87.72 8.14 58.56
CA MET A 180 87.79 7.41 57.30
C MET A 180 86.73 6.31 57.22
N THR A 181 86.57 5.47 58.25
CA THR A 181 85.52 4.43 58.26
C THR A 181 84.09 4.99 58.30
N GLU A 182 83.91 6.26 58.69
CA GLU A 182 82.63 6.96 58.62
C GLU A 182 82.34 7.47 57.21
N LYS A 183 83.34 8.05 56.52
CA LYS A 183 83.24 8.35 55.08
C LYS A 183 82.98 7.12 54.23
N ASP A 184 83.67 6.01 54.50
CA ASP A 184 83.42 4.71 53.85
C ASP A 184 81.98 4.22 54.01
N LYS A 185 81.32 4.52 55.15
CA LYS A 185 79.90 4.21 55.37
C LYS A 185 79.01 5.16 54.58
N GLU A 186 79.26 6.47 54.69
CA GLU A 186 78.52 7.47 53.91
C GLU A 186 78.56 7.20 52.39
N GLU A 187 79.71 6.82 51.84
CA GLU A 187 79.82 6.50 50.41
C GLU A 187 79.08 5.22 50.04
N ARG A 188 79.08 4.19 50.91
CA ARG A 188 78.26 2.98 50.72
C ARG A 188 76.77 3.28 50.83
N GLU A 189 76.35 4.15 51.74
CA GLU A 189 74.96 4.60 51.90
C GLU A 189 74.51 5.43 50.68
N LYS A 190 75.35 6.36 50.20
CA LYS A 190 75.12 7.12 48.96
C LYS A 190 75.00 6.18 47.75
N GLN A 191 75.83 5.15 47.65
CA GLN A 191 75.74 4.13 46.59
C GLN A 191 74.44 3.33 46.71
N GLN A 192 74.06 2.86 47.90
CA GLN A 192 72.79 2.15 48.12
C GLN A 192 71.57 3.03 47.80
N HIS A 193 71.61 4.32 48.10
CA HIS A 193 70.56 5.28 47.71
C HIS A 193 70.51 5.50 46.18
N PHE A 194 71.66 5.51 45.51
CA PHE A 194 71.73 5.59 44.05
C PHE A 194 71.19 4.31 43.38
N ASP A 195 71.58 3.13 43.87
CA ASP A 195 71.15 1.84 43.34
C ASP A 195 69.64 1.61 43.56
N THR A 196 69.11 1.97 44.73
CA THR A 196 67.66 1.92 45.00
C THR A 196 66.87 2.95 44.18
N PHE A 197 67.41 4.15 43.95
CA PHE A 197 66.82 5.12 43.02
C PHE A 197 66.76 4.56 41.58
N ASN A 198 67.85 3.98 41.09
CA ASN A 198 67.91 3.38 39.76
C ASN A 198 66.92 2.20 39.62
N ALA A 199 66.77 1.37 40.65
CA ALA A 199 65.76 0.31 40.68
C ALA A 199 64.32 0.85 40.62
N ILE A 200 64.02 1.97 41.31
CA ILE A 200 62.72 2.64 41.25
C ILE A 200 62.45 3.22 39.86
N VAL A 201 63.46 3.81 39.21
CA VAL A 201 63.35 4.33 37.82
C VAL A 201 63.10 3.18 36.83
N ALA A 202 63.90 2.10 36.90
CA ALA A 202 63.72 0.94 36.03
C ALA A 202 62.35 0.28 36.21
N TYR A 203 61.86 0.16 37.45
CA TYR A 203 60.52 -0.38 37.73
C TYR A 203 59.40 0.55 37.22
N ARG A 204 59.57 1.87 37.31
CA ARG A 204 58.64 2.86 36.75
C ARG A 204 58.55 2.74 35.22
N ASP A 205 59.68 2.60 34.53
CA ASP A 205 59.70 2.47 33.07
C ASP A 205 59.19 1.11 32.60
N TYR A 206 59.43 0.02 33.35
CA TYR A 206 58.74 -1.26 33.15
C TYR A 206 57.21 -1.10 33.28
N LEU A 207 56.71 -0.46 34.34
CA LEU A 207 55.28 -0.15 34.52
C LEU A 207 54.72 0.85 33.49
N ARG A 208 55.57 1.50 32.68
CA ARG A 208 55.16 2.29 31.51
C ARG A 208 55.06 1.41 30.27
N GLN A 209 56.06 0.56 30.03
CA GLN A 209 56.06 -0.41 28.92
C GLN A 209 54.89 -1.40 29.02
N VAL A 210 54.60 -1.93 30.22
CA VAL A 210 53.44 -2.82 30.45
C VAL A 210 52.13 -2.12 30.06
N ARG A 211 51.89 -0.89 30.53
CA ARG A 211 50.67 -0.16 30.17
C ARG A 211 50.55 0.12 28.68
N VAL A 212 51.63 0.51 28.00
CA VAL A 212 51.60 0.69 26.54
C VAL A 212 51.27 -0.62 25.83
N ALA A 213 51.79 -1.76 26.31
CA ALA A 213 51.46 -3.07 25.75
C ALA A 213 50.01 -3.52 26.05
N GLU A 214 49.45 -3.14 27.20
CA GLU A 214 48.05 -3.35 27.55
C GLU A 214 47.12 -2.48 26.68
N ASP A 215 47.43 -1.18 26.52
CA ASP A 215 46.71 -0.24 25.66
C ASP A 215 46.74 -0.69 24.19
N ASP A 216 47.92 -1.09 23.66
CA ASP A 216 48.07 -1.66 22.31
C ASP A 216 47.25 -2.95 22.13
N ALA A 217 47.13 -3.78 23.17
CA ALA A 217 46.35 -5.02 23.13
C ALA A 217 44.84 -4.76 23.21
N LEU A 218 44.41 -3.75 23.96
CA LEU A 218 43.02 -3.28 23.97
C LEU A 218 42.64 -2.66 22.62
N TRP A 219 43.50 -1.79 22.06
CA TRP A 219 43.28 -1.17 20.76
C TRP A 219 43.17 -2.19 19.61
N LYS A 220 44.02 -3.23 19.63
CA LYS A 220 43.89 -4.36 18.69
C LYS A 220 42.55 -5.08 18.84
N ARG A 221 42.15 -5.45 20.06
CA ARG A 221 40.84 -6.11 20.31
C ARG A 221 39.66 -5.24 19.87
N GLU A 222 39.70 -3.94 20.09
CA GLU A 222 38.66 -3.01 19.63
C GLU A 222 38.60 -2.95 18.10
N LYS A 223 39.76 -2.83 17.43
CA LYS A 223 39.85 -2.87 15.97
C LYS A 223 39.35 -4.19 15.38
N ASP A 224 39.76 -5.33 15.94
CA ASP A 224 39.35 -6.66 15.49
C ASP A 224 37.83 -6.84 15.66
N PHE A 225 37.27 -6.41 16.80
CA PHE A 225 35.82 -6.41 17.05
C PHE A 225 35.05 -5.51 16.08
N LEU A 226 35.56 -4.32 15.76
CA LEU A 226 34.95 -3.43 14.77
C LEU A 226 34.96 -4.05 13.37
N GLU A 227 36.08 -4.65 12.97
CA GLU A 227 36.17 -5.38 11.70
C GLU A 227 35.22 -6.59 11.62
N GLU A 228 35.11 -7.40 12.67
CA GLU A 228 34.14 -8.51 12.72
C GLU A 228 32.69 -8.00 12.67
N LYS A 229 32.40 -6.90 13.37
CA LYS A 229 31.08 -6.25 13.35
C LYS A 229 30.73 -5.69 11.97
N GLU A 230 31.68 -5.12 11.24
CA GLU A 230 31.46 -4.69 9.86
C GLU A 230 31.24 -5.88 8.91
N LYS A 231 32.08 -6.93 9.01
CA LYS A 231 31.93 -8.18 8.22
C LYS A 231 30.57 -8.84 8.50
N PHE A 232 30.12 -8.85 9.76
CA PHE A 232 28.78 -9.32 10.15
C PHE A 232 27.66 -8.46 9.56
N ASN A 233 27.76 -7.14 9.65
CA ASN A 233 26.75 -6.21 9.09
C ASN A 233 26.64 -6.33 7.57
N GLN A 234 27.77 -6.46 6.86
CA GLN A 234 27.80 -6.74 5.42
C GLN A 234 27.10 -8.06 5.10
N ALA A 235 27.50 -9.17 5.74
CA ALA A 235 26.90 -10.48 5.53
C ALA A 235 25.40 -10.55 5.92
N TYR A 236 24.96 -9.74 6.88
CA TYR A 236 23.54 -9.60 7.24
C TYR A 236 22.77 -8.82 6.16
N ASN A 237 23.32 -7.70 5.68
CA ASN A 237 22.71 -6.90 4.61
C ASN A 237 22.63 -7.68 3.30
N ASP A 238 23.66 -8.46 2.94
CA ASP A 238 23.66 -9.32 1.76
C ASP A 238 22.57 -10.40 1.83
N LYS A 239 22.36 -11.02 3.00
CA LYS A 239 21.25 -11.96 3.22
C LYS A 239 19.90 -11.27 3.09
N GLN A 240 19.72 -10.09 3.68
CA GLN A 240 18.50 -9.30 3.55
C GLN A 240 18.22 -8.88 2.10
N ASN A 241 19.25 -8.54 1.33
CA ASN A 241 19.12 -8.17 -0.07
C ASN A 241 18.79 -9.38 -0.95
N LYS A 242 19.40 -10.54 -0.73
CA LYS A 242 19.02 -11.80 -1.41
C LYS A 242 17.56 -12.18 -1.15
N ILE A 243 17.08 -12.06 0.09
CA ILE A 243 15.66 -12.29 0.43
C ILE A 243 14.73 -11.29 -0.29
N LYS A 244 15.14 -10.02 -0.47
CA LYS A 244 14.38 -9.04 -1.26
C LYS A 244 14.38 -9.40 -2.75
N GLU A 245 15.52 -9.80 -3.31
CA GLU A 245 15.60 -10.24 -4.71
C GLU A 245 14.76 -11.48 -4.98
N GLU A 246 14.79 -12.49 -4.11
CA GLU A 246 13.95 -13.68 -4.22
C GLU A 246 12.46 -13.31 -4.17
N ARG A 247 12.06 -12.42 -3.25
CA ARG A 247 10.68 -11.87 -3.20
C ARG A 247 10.31 -11.11 -4.47
N LEU A 248 11.21 -10.31 -5.04
CA LEU A 248 10.97 -9.59 -6.29
C LEU A 248 10.84 -10.56 -7.48
N ARG A 249 11.65 -11.62 -7.53
CA ARG A 249 11.54 -12.69 -8.55
C ARG A 249 10.20 -13.44 -8.42
N LEU A 250 9.78 -13.80 -7.20
CA LEU A 250 8.48 -14.42 -6.95
C LEU A 250 7.31 -13.52 -7.34
N VAL A 251 7.34 -12.23 -6.98
CA VAL A 251 6.32 -11.24 -7.41
C VAL A 251 6.32 -11.06 -8.93
N SER A 252 7.47 -11.13 -9.59
CA SER A 252 7.56 -11.07 -11.05
C SER A 252 7.03 -12.33 -11.73
N ALA A 253 7.25 -13.52 -11.15
CA ALA A 253 6.68 -14.78 -11.63
C ALA A 253 5.15 -14.75 -11.54
N VAL A 254 4.60 -14.46 -10.35
CA VAL A 254 3.14 -14.34 -10.13
C VAL A 254 2.49 -13.30 -11.05
N ARG A 255 3.18 -12.20 -11.38
CA ARG A 255 2.71 -11.22 -12.38
C ARG A 255 2.73 -11.76 -13.81
N SER A 256 3.72 -12.58 -14.16
CA SER A 256 3.80 -13.23 -15.48
C SER A 256 2.73 -14.31 -15.64
N ASP A 257 2.48 -15.09 -14.58
CA ASP A 257 1.45 -16.13 -14.55
C ASP A 257 0.06 -15.50 -14.68
N LEU A 258 -0.23 -14.46 -13.88
CA LEU A 258 -1.47 -13.68 -13.95
C LEU A 258 -1.67 -13.02 -15.32
N GLY A 259 -0.60 -12.49 -15.93
CA GLY A 259 -0.65 -11.97 -17.30
C GLY A 259 -1.06 -13.04 -18.32
N SER A 260 -0.48 -14.25 -18.21
CA SER A 260 -0.85 -15.38 -19.06
C SER A 260 -2.26 -15.93 -18.77
N GLU A 261 -2.83 -15.73 -17.58
CA GLU A 261 -4.24 -16.04 -17.32
C GLU A 261 -5.17 -15.00 -17.94
N MET A 262 -4.83 -13.70 -17.85
CA MET A 262 -5.57 -12.64 -18.54
C MET A 262 -5.55 -12.81 -20.06
N GLU A 263 -4.39 -13.08 -20.67
CA GLU A 263 -4.28 -13.33 -22.12
C GLU A 263 -5.15 -14.50 -22.59
N LYS A 264 -5.30 -15.56 -21.77
CA LYS A 264 -6.20 -16.69 -22.06
C LYS A 264 -7.66 -16.29 -21.95
N GLN A 265 -8.02 -15.45 -20.97
CA GLN A 265 -9.38 -14.94 -20.85
C GLN A 265 -9.74 -14.02 -22.01
N GLU A 266 -8.86 -13.10 -22.41
CA GLU A 266 -9.05 -12.26 -23.60
C GLU A 266 -9.21 -13.09 -24.88
N GLN A 267 -8.46 -14.18 -25.03
CA GLN A 267 -8.63 -15.13 -26.14
C GLN A 267 -10.01 -15.82 -26.10
N GLN A 268 -10.48 -16.26 -24.93
CA GLN A 268 -11.82 -16.86 -24.77
C GLN A 268 -12.94 -15.86 -25.06
N ASP A 269 -12.82 -14.61 -24.61
CA ASP A 269 -13.78 -13.55 -24.92
C ASP A 269 -13.81 -13.24 -26.43
N ILE A 270 -12.65 -13.21 -27.10
CA ILE A 270 -12.54 -13.06 -28.56
C ILE A 270 -13.20 -14.24 -29.31
N GLU A 271 -12.95 -15.49 -28.89
CA GLU A 271 -13.61 -16.67 -29.46
C GLU A 271 -15.13 -16.61 -29.26
N TYR A 272 -15.59 -16.19 -28.08
CA TYR A 272 -17.00 -16.00 -27.78
C TYR A 272 -17.65 -14.94 -28.69
N TYR A 273 -17.01 -13.78 -28.89
CA TYR A 273 -17.50 -12.77 -29.84
C TYR A 273 -17.57 -13.30 -31.28
N TYR A 274 -16.61 -14.11 -31.72
CA TYR A 274 -16.68 -14.79 -33.03
C TYR A 274 -17.81 -15.81 -33.12
N THR A 275 -18.15 -16.54 -32.05
CA THR A 275 -19.34 -17.42 -32.05
C THR A 275 -20.63 -16.61 -32.09
N LEU A 276 -20.75 -15.56 -31.28
CA LEU A 276 -21.93 -14.69 -31.22
C LEU A 276 -22.19 -14.00 -32.58
N GLN A 277 -21.13 -13.60 -33.30
CA GLN A 277 -21.26 -13.07 -34.65
C GLN A 277 -21.81 -14.13 -35.63
N LYS A 278 -21.26 -15.35 -35.63
CA LYS A 278 -21.75 -16.44 -36.49
C LYS A 278 -23.21 -16.81 -36.21
N GLU A 279 -23.61 -16.87 -34.94
CA GLU A 279 -25.01 -17.10 -34.56
C GLU A 279 -25.94 -16.00 -35.09
N ARG A 280 -25.49 -14.74 -35.04
CA ARG A 280 -26.23 -13.61 -35.59
C ARG A 280 -26.33 -13.66 -37.12
N ASP A 281 -25.24 -14.01 -37.81
CA ASP A 281 -25.21 -14.13 -39.27
C ASP A 281 -26.16 -15.27 -39.74
N ILE A 282 -26.19 -16.40 -39.03
CA ILE A 282 -27.16 -17.50 -39.25
C ILE A 282 -28.61 -17.01 -39.02
N GLN A 283 -28.88 -16.27 -37.94
CA GLN A 283 -30.22 -15.73 -37.68
C GLN A 283 -30.69 -14.75 -38.77
N LEU A 284 -29.77 -13.99 -39.37
CA LEU A 284 -30.07 -13.11 -40.50
C LEU A 284 -30.33 -13.91 -41.79
N GLU A 285 -29.56 -14.96 -42.07
CA GLU A 285 -29.79 -15.85 -43.21
C GLU A 285 -31.14 -16.58 -43.10
N ASP A 286 -31.50 -17.10 -41.91
CA ASP A 286 -32.81 -17.71 -41.65
C ASP A 286 -33.96 -16.71 -41.84
N GLN A 287 -33.80 -15.46 -41.40
CA GLN A 287 -34.78 -14.39 -41.63
C GLN A 287 -34.94 -14.08 -43.13
N GLU A 288 -33.83 -13.96 -43.87
CA GLU A 288 -33.88 -13.78 -45.32
C GLU A 288 -34.55 -14.96 -46.04
N ILE A 289 -34.26 -16.20 -45.63
CA ILE A 289 -34.89 -17.42 -46.16
C ILE A 289 -36.39 -17.40 -45.87
N GLN A 290 -36.82 -17.01 -44.67
CA GLN A 290 -38.23 -16.93 -44.32
C GLN A 290 -38.95 -15.80 -45.06
N GLU A 291 -38.32 -14.64 -45.26
CA GLU A 291 -38.87 -13.60 -46.14
C GLU A 291 -39.04 -14.10 -47.58
N LYS A 292 -38.05 -14.82 -48.13
CA LYS A 292 -38.11 -15.39 -49.48
C LYS A 292 -39.25 -16.41 -49.61
N LYS A 293 -39.49 -17.26 -48.59
CA LYS A 293 -40.66 -18.15 -48.51
C LYS A 293 -41.97 -17.36 -48.48
N ASN A 294 -42.12 -16.42 -47.54
CA ASN A 294 -43.33 -15.62 -47.38
C ASN A 294 -43.70 -14.87 -48.68
N LYS A 295 -42.71 -14.28 -49.37
CA LYS A 295 -42.88 -13.61 -50.67
C LYS A 295 -43.32 -14.58 -51.78
N LYS A 296 -42.78 -15.80 -51.80
CA LYS A 296 -43.21 -16.86 -52.74
C LYS A 296 -44.64 -17.32 -52.49
N GLU A 297 -45.02 -17.56 -51.23
CA GLU A 297 -46.37 -18.00 -50.85
C GLU A 297 -47.43 -16.93 -51.16
N ALA A 298 -47.12 -15.65 -50.90
CA ALA A 298 -47.99 -14.53 -51.30
C ALA A 298 -48.16 -14.42 -52.82
N MET A 299 -47.08 -14.60 -53.60
CA MET A 299 -47.14 -14.63 -55.06
C MET A 299 -47.98 -15.80 -55.58
N GLU A 300 -47.82 -17.00 -55.01
CA GLU A 300 -48.64 -18.16 -55.36
C GLU A 300 -50.12 -17.95 -55.02
N ALA A 301 -50.43 -17.32 -53.88
CA ALA A 301 -51.81 -16.98 -53.51
C ALA A 301 -52.44 -16.02 -54.54
N LEU A 302 -51.73 -14.93 -54.88
CA LEU A 302 -52.17 -13.98 -55.92
C LEU A 302 -52.37 -14.65 -57.28
N MET A 303 -51.48 -15.56 -57.69
CA MET A 303 -51.64 -16.32 -58.94
C MET A 303 -52.86 -17.25 -58.92
N ARG A 304 -53.15 -17.90 -57.78
CA ARG A 304 -54.35 -18.75 -57.61
C ARG A 304 -55.63 -17.91 -57.66
N GLU A 305 -55.66 -16.75 -57.03
CA GLU A 305 -56.81 -15.83 -57.07
C GLU A 305 -57.02 -15.22 -58.46
N TRP A 306 -55.96 -14.76 -59.12
CA TRP A 306 -56.03 -14.26 -60.49
C TRP A 306 -56.49 -15.34 -61.48
N GLY A 307 -56.10 -16.60 -61.27
CA GLY A 307 -56.62 -17.76 -61.99
C GLY A 307 -58.13 -17.97 -61.78
N ARG A 308 -58.61 -17.88 -60.53
CA ARG A 308 -60.06 -17.94 -60.21
C ARG A 308 -60.84 -16.80 -60.88
N ILE A 309 -60.34 -15.56 -60.79
CA ILE A 309 -60.95 -14.38 -61.44
C ILE A 309 -61.01 -14.56 -62.96
N THR A 310 -59.94 -15.07 -63.57
CA THR A 310 -59.87 -15.34 -65.01
C THR A 310 -60.87 -16.41 -65.45
N LEU A 311 -61.05 -17.47 -64.65
CA LEU A 311 -62.07 -18.49 -64.92
C LEU A 311 -63.50 -17.94 -64.75
N ALA A 312 -63.76 -17.17 -63.69
CA ALA A 312 -65.06 -16.52 -63.48
C ALA A 312 -65.41 -15.57 -64.64
N ASN A 313 -64.46 -14.77 -65.12
CA ASN A 313 -64.64 -13.87 -66.26
C ASN A 313 -64.86 -14.59 -67.59
N ARG A 314 -64.38 -15.84 -67.77
CA ARG A 314 -64.76 -16.68 -68.92
C ARG A 314 -66.20 -17.16 -68.80
N HIS A 315 -66.57 -17.70 -67.64
CA HIS A 315 -67.93 -18.17 -67.38
C HIS A 315 -68.98 -17.05 -67.48
N ILE A 316 -68.64 -15.81 -67.12
CA ILE A 316 -69.51 -14.64 -67.33
C ILE A 316 -69.73 -14.40 -68.83
N LYS A 317 -68.67 -14.37 -69.64
CA LYS A 317 -68.78 -14.19 -71.10
C LYS A 317 -69.54 -15.32 -71.80
N GLU A 318 -69.38 -16.56 -71.33
CA GLU A 318 -70.13 -17.71 -71.82
C GLU A 318 -71.64 -17.56 -71.52
N LEU A 319 -72.02 -17.07 -70.33
CA LEU A 319 -73.40 -16.76 -69.99
C LEU A 319 -73.97 -15.55 -70.76
N GLU A 320 -73.16 -14.51 -70.98
CA GLU A 320 -73.55 -13.34 -71.80
C GLU A 320 -73.85 -13.78 -73.24
N GLN A 321 -72.98 -14.60 -73.84
CA GLN A 321 -73.17 -15.12 -75.20
C GLN A 321 -74.36 -16.08 -75.31
N GLN A 322 -74.63 -16.89 -74.27
CA GLN A 322 -75.86 -17.70 -74.20
C GLN A 322 -77.13 -16.83 -74.19
N ARG A 323 -77.17 -15.77 -73.37
CA ARG A 323 -78.30 -14.83 -73.34
C ARG A 323 -78.52 -14.11 -74.67
N GLU A 324 -77.44 -13.63 -75.30
CA GLU A 324 -77.52 -12.97 -76.61
C GLU A 324 -78.10 -13.91 -77.68
N ASN A 325 -77.77 -15.19 -77.63
CA ASN A 325 -78.33 -16.21 -78.53
C ASN A 325 -79.80 -16.52 -78.23
N GLU A 326 -80.20 -16.63 -76.95
CA GLU A 326 -81.61 -16.76 -76.56
C GLU A 326 -82.46 -15.57 -77.04
N GLU A 327 -81.96 -14.34 -76.91
CA GLU A 327 -82.68 -13.15 -77.38
C GLU A 327 -82.82 -13.13 -78.91
N LYS A 328 -81.77 -13.53 -79.65
CA LYS A 328 -81.83 -13.72 -81.11
C LYS A 328 -82.87 -14.78 -81.51
N GLU A 329 -82.95 -15.90 -80.80
CA GLU A 329 -83.99 -16.91 -81.05
C GLU A 329 -85.40 -16.38 -80.79
N ARG A 330 -85.61 -15.64 -79.69
CA ARG A 330 -86.91 -15.03 -79.36
C ARG A 330 -87.33 -14.01 -80.42
N MET A 331 -86.39 -13.19 -80.90
CA MET A 331 -86.58 -12.25 -82.01
C MET A 331 -86.97 -12.97 -83.32
N LEU A 332 -86.28 -14.06 -83.69
CA LEU A 332 -86.63 -14.84 -84.88
C LEU A 332 -88.04 -15.44 -84.78
N LYS A 333 -88.38 -16.06 -83.65
CA LYS A 333 -89.72 -16.61 -83.38
C LYS A 333 -90.82 -15.53 -83.43
N PHE A 334 -90.52 -14.32 -82.97
CA PHE A 334 -91.44 -13.18 -83.08
C PHE A 334 -91.66 -12.76 -84.56
N LEU A 335 -90.59 -12.66 -85.35
CA LEU A 335 -90.68 -12.32 -86.78
C LEU A 335 -91.43 -13.38 -87.60
N GLU A 336 -91.27 -14.66 -87.27
CA GLU A 336 -92.07 -15.74 -87.87
C GLU A 336 -93.56 -15.61 -87.55
N LEU A 337 -93.91 -15.31 -86.30
CA LEU A 337 -95.29 -15.06 -85.88
C LEU A 337 -95.89 -13.84 -86.60
N GLU A 338 -95.16 -12.72 -86.69
CA GLU A 338 -95.62 -11.51 -87.40
C GLU A 338 -95.87 -11.78 -88.89
N ASN A 339 -94.98 -12.54 -89.54
CA ASN A 339 -95.12 -12.96 -90.94
C ASN A 339 -96.33 -13.88 -91.16
N ASN A 340 -96.60 -14.79 -90.21
CA ASN A 340 -97.78 -15.65 -90.23
C ASN A 340 -99.08 -14.85 -90.01
N VAL A 341 -99.08 -13.82 -89.14
CA VAL A 341 -100.22 -12.90 -88.97
C VAL A 341 -100.49 -12.12 -90.25
N LYS A 342 -99.47 -11.58 -90.91
CA LYS A 342 -99.62 -10.87 -92.21
C LYS A 342 -100.27 -11.77 -93.27
N LYS A 343 -99.81 -13.01 -93.42
CA LYS A 343 -100.42 -14.00 -94.33
C LYS A 343 -101.85 -14.38 -93.95
N ALA A 344 -102.20 -14.38 -92.66
CA ALA A 344 -103.57 -14.62 -92.20
C ALA A 344 -104.49 -13.43 -92.53
N GLU A 345 -104.02 -12.19 -92.37
CA GLU A 345 -104.76 -11.00 -92.81
C GLU A 345 -104.98 -10.96 -94.32
N GLU A 346 -103.97 -11.27 -95.13
CA GLU A 346 -104.10 -11.32 -96.59
C GLU A 346 -105.16 -12.33 -97.03
N ARG A 347 -105.18 -13.52 -96.41
CA ARG A 347 -106.22 -14.53 -96.64
C ARG A 347 -107.61 -14.02 -96.22
N LYS A 348 -107.73 -13.36 -95.06
CA LYS A 348 -108.99 -12.75 -94.63
C LYS A 348 -109.48 -11.71 -95.64
N ARG A 349 -108.61 -10.80 -96.08
CA ARG A 349 -108.93 -9.76 -97.09
C ARG A 349 -109.32 -10.32 -98.45
N MET A 350 -108.96 -11.57 -98.78
CA MET A 350 -109.47 -12.27 -99.96
C MET A 350 -110.87 -12.83 -99.71
N VAL A 351 -111.09 -13.53 -98.59
CA VAL A 351 -112.41 -14.07 -98.21
C VAL A 351 -113.46 -12.97 -98.08
N ASP A 352 -113.11 -11.84 -97.45
CA ASP A 352 -113.99 -10.67 -97.32
C ASP A 352 -114.40 -10.11 -98.71
N LYS A 353 -113.51 -10.17 -99.72
CA LYS A 353 -113.84 -9.76 -101.11
C LYS A 353 -114.76 -10.76 -101.81
N ASP A 354 -114.53 -12.06 -101.64
CA ASP A 354 -115.36 -13.09 -102.26
C ASP A 354 -116.77 -13.16 -101.64
N ILE A 355 -116.91 -12.90 -100.33
CA ILE A 355 -118.21 -12.72 -99.67
C ILE A 355 -118.97 -11.53 -100.29
N ASN A 356 -118.34 -10.35 -100.35
CA ASN A 356 -118.94 -9.16 -100.98
C ASN A 356 -119.32 -9.41 -102.45
N ARG A 357 -118.48 -10.15 -103.19
CA ARG A 357 -118.76 -10.54 -104.59
C ARG A 357 -119.97 -11.47 -104.70
N MET A 358 -120.11 -12.46 -103.80
CA MET A 358 -121.30 -13.30 -103.76
C MET A 358 -122.56 -12.51 -103.43
N GLU A 359 -122.51 -11.59 -102.45
CA GLU A 359 -123.67 -10.78 -102.08
C GLU A 359 -124.15 -9.90 -103.24
N ILE A 360 -123.22 -9.25 -103.95
CA ILE A 360 -123.55 -8.47 -105.16
C ILE A 360 -124.22 -9.35 -106.23
N MET A 361 -123.72 -10.58 -106.45
CA MET A 361 -124.35 -11.52 -107.40
C MET A 361 -125.76 -11.96 -106.96
N TYR A 362 -125.99 -12.17 -105.66
CA TYR A 362 -127.33 -12.44 -105.11
C TYR A 362 -128.28 -11.24 -105.33
N GLN A 363 -127.83 -10.02 -105.03
CA GLN A 363 -128.63 -8.81 -105.23
C GLN A 363 -128.95 -8.56 -106.72
N ILE A 364 -128.04 -8.90 -107.64
CA ILE A 364 -128.30 -8.84 -109.10
C ILE A 364 -129.39 -9.87 -109.47
N ASN A 365 -129.23 -11.13 -109.08
CA ASN A 365 -130.20 -12.20 -109.37
C ASN A 365 -131.60 -11.88 -108.82
N GLU A 366 -131.70 -11.33 -107.60
CA GLU A 366 -132.99 -10.97 -107.00
C GLU A 366 -133.68 -9.80 -107.74
N ARG A 367 -132.89 -8.80 -108.18
CA ARG A 367 -133.40 -7.69 -109.02
C ARG A 367 -133.84 -8.18 -110.41
N GLU A 368 -133.15 -9.17 -110.98
CA GLU A 368 -133.54 -9.81 -112.24
C GLU A 368 -134.87 -10.58 -112.08
N ARG A 369 -135.00 -11.36 -111.00
CA ARG A 369 -136.22 -12.12 -110.67
C ARG A 369 -137.45 -11.19 -110.51
N LYS A 370 -137.30 -10.11 -109.75
CA LYS A 370 -138.35 -9.09 -109.57
C LYS A 370 -138.73 -8.41 -110.91
N ARG A 371 -137.77 -8.15 -111.79
CA ARG A 371 -138.05 -7.63 -113.15
C ARG A 371 -138.86 -8.61 -114.02
N GLN A 372 -138.66 -9.92 -113.85
CA GLN A 372 -139.46 -10.93 -114.54
C GLN A 372 -140.87 -11.04 -113.95
N GLU A 373 -141.01 -11.00 -112.62
CA GLU A 373 -142.30 -10.97 -111.92
C GLU A 373 -143.16 -9.77 -112.35
N ASP A 374 -142.58 -8.56 -112.38
CA ASP A 374 -143.25 -7.33 -112.85
C ASP A 374 -143.74 -7.42 -114.29
N MET A 375 -142.94 -8.01 -115.19
CA MET A 375 -143.34 -8.18 -116.59
C MET A 375 -144.44 -9.24 -116.76
N ALA A 376 -144.40 -10.32 -115.96
CA ALA A 376 -145.46 -11.32 -115.95
C ALA A 376 -146.80 -10.74 -115.45
N ALA A 377 -146.78 -9.93 -114.39
CA ALA A 377 -147.96 -9.26 -113.85
C ALA A 377 -148.62 -8.33 -114.89
N LYS A 378 -147.83 -7.43 -115.52
CA LYS A 378 -148.31 -6.53 -116.58
C LYS A 378 -148.87 -7.28 -117.80
N ALA A 379 -148.27 -8.42 -118.15
CA ALA A 379 -148.77 -9.28 -119.22
C ALA A 379 -150.10 -9.99 -118.88
N GLN A 380 -150.40 -10.23 -117.59
CA GLN A 380 -151.71 -10.74 -117.14
C GLN A 380 -152.77 -9.62 -117.12
N GLU A 381 -152.43 -8.44 -116.64
CA GLU A 381 -153.33 -7.26 -116.62
C GLU A 381 -153.82 -6.90 -118.02
N ILE A 382 -152.93 -6.87 -119.02
CA ILE A 382 -153.28 -6.64 -120.43
C ILE A 382 -154.23 -7.72 -120.99
N LYS A 383 -154.13 -8.97 -120.53
CA LYS A 383 -155.06 -10.05 -120.91
C LYS A 383 -156.44 -9.85 -120.29
N LEU A 384 -156.50 -9.48 -119.01
CA LEU A 384 -157.75 -9.19 -118.30
C LEU A 384 -158.52 -8.02 -118.92
N LEU A 385 -157.83 -6.92 -119.23
CA LEU A 385 -158.44 -5.75 -119.88
C LEU A 385 -159.03 -6.07 -121.27
N ARG A 386 -158.39 -6.96 -122.05
CA ARG A 386 -158.95 -7.45 -123.33
C ARG A 386 -160.19 -8.32 -123.12
N ALA A 387 -160.19 -9.19 -122.09
CA ALA A 387 -161.35 -10.02 -121.77
C ALA A 387 -162.55 -9.18 -121.31
N GLU A 388 -162.34 -8.15 -120.48
CA GLU A 388 -163.38 -7.21 -120.09
C GLU A 388 -164.02 -6.49 -121.29
N GLY A 389 -163.20 -6.01 -122.23
CA GLY A 389 -163.70 -5.37 -123.45
C GLY A 389 -164.66 -6.29 -124.23
N PHE A 390 -164.24 -7.54 -124.45
CA PHE A 390 -165.04 -8.56 -125.14
C PHE A 390 -166.38 -8.86 -124.43
N VAL A 391 -166.37 -8.98 -123.10
CA VAL A 391 -167.58 -9.22 -122.29
C VAL A 391 -168.53 -8.02 -122.31
N ARG A 392 -168.00 -6.78 -122.32
CA ARG A 392 -168.81 -5.56 -122.45
C ARG A 392 -169.49 -5.47 -123.81
N GLU A 393 -168.79 -5.79 -124.90
CA GLU A 393 -169.39 -5.80 -126.25
C GLU A 393 -170.48 -6.87 -126.40
N GLY A 394 -170.27 -8.08 -125.88
CA GLY A 394 -171.30 -9.15 -125.85
C GLY A 394 -172.60 -8.68 -125.19
N LYS A 395 -172.49 -8.16 -123.96
CA LYS A 395 -173.63 -7.62 -123.18
C LYS A 395 -174.27 -6.34 -123.75
N ILE A 396 -173.71 -5.77 -124.81
CA ILE A 396 -174.30 -4.68 -125.59
C ILE A 396 -175.06 -5.24 -126.81
N LYS A 397 -174.58 -6.33 -127.43
CA LYS A 397 -175.29 -7.00 -128.53
C LYS A 397 -176.56 -7.72 -128.05
N GLU A 398 -176.51 -8.44 -126.94
CA GLU A 398 -177.68 -9.11 -126.33
C GLU A 398 -178.83 -8.11 -126.07
N ARG A 399 -178.55 -7.03 -125.32
CA ARG A 399 -179.52 -5.93 -125.03
C ARG A 399 -179.91 -5.05 -126.22
N ARG A 400 -179.46 -5.39 -127.44
CA ARG A 400 -179.92 -4.84 -128.71
C ARG A 400 -180.74 -5.87 -129.51
N LEU A 401 -180.47 -7.16 -129.35
CA LEU A 401 -181.31 -8.26 -129.87
C LEU A 401 -182.64 -8.36 -129.12
N GLU A 402 -182.64 -8.33 -127.78
CA GLU A 402 -183.86 -8.35 -126.95
C GLU A 402 -184.84 -7.24 -127.40
N ARG A 403 -184.36 -6.00 -127.49
CA ARG A 403 -185.16 -4.86 -127.95
C ARG A 403 -185.60 -4.95 -129.42
N MET A 404 -184.88 -5.70 -130.27
CA MET A 404 -185.34 -5.98 -131.63
C MET A 404 -186.51 -6.97 -131.66
N GLU A 405 -186.60 -7.88 -130.68
CA GLU A 405 -187.78 -8.74 -130.50
C GLU A 405 -188.94 -7.95 -129.89
N ASP A 406 -188.69 -7.05 -128.92
CA ASP A 406 -189.70 -6.11 -128.41
C ASP A 406 -190.33 -5.28 -129.54
N PHE A 407 -189.52 -4.67 -130.41
CA PHE A 407 -190.04 -3.89 -131.54
C PHE A 407 -190.82 -4.74 -132.55
N LYS A 408 -190.45 -6.01 -132.74
CA LYS A 408 -191.20 -6.95 -133.60
C LYS A 408 -192.55 -7.31 -132.99
N ASN A 409 -192.59 -7.59 -131.68
CA ASN A 409 -193.81 -7.94 -130.94
C ASN A 409 -194.79 -6.77 -130.85
N ASN A 410 -194.30 -5.53 -130.80
CA ASN A 410 -195.10 -4.31 -130.88
C ASN A 410 -195.55 -3.93 -132.30
N GLY A 411 -195.39 -4.81 -133.29
CA GLY A 411 -195.99 -4.66 -134.62
C GLY A 411 -195.33 -3.63 -135.55
N LEU A 412 -194.06 -3.25 -135.33
CA LEU A 412 -193.37 -2.35 -136.26
C LEU A 412 -193.24 -2.97 -137.67
N PRO A 413 -193.55 -2.23 -138.75
CA PRO A 413 -193.33 -2.70 -140.12
C PRO A 413 -191.86 -3.05 -140.39
N GLU A 414 -191.64 -4.19 -141.03
CA GLU A 414 -190.33 -4.85 -141.17
C GLU A 414 -189.23 -4.00 -141.84
N ARG A 415 -189.62 -3.01 -142.66
CA ARG A 415 -188.72 -1.99 -143.24
C ARG A 415 -187.95 -1.20 -142.17
N PHE A 416 -188.56 -0.91 -141.02
CA PHE A 416 -187.90 -0.18 -139.93
C PHE A 416 -186.95 -1.08 -139.13
N LEU A 417 -187.36 -2.32 -138.84
CA LEU A 417 -186.53 -3.34 -138.17
C LEU A 417 -185.23 -3.60 -138.96
N SER A 418 -185.31 -3.68 -140.29
CA SER A 418 -184.14 -3.86 -141.18
C SER A 418 -183.09 -2.75 -141.01
N ASN A 419 -183.52 -1.48 -140.92
CA ASN A 419 -182.62 -0.34 -140.71
C ASN A 419 -181.99 -0.37 -139.31
N ILE A 420 -182.75 -0.70 -138.26
CA ILE A 420 -182.22 -0.80 -136.89
C ILE A 420 -181.17 -1.91 -136.78
N ARG A 421 -181.44 -3.09 -137.38
CA ARG A 421 -180.48 -4.21 -137.43
C ARG A 421 -179.16 -3.81 -138.10
N LYS A 422 -179.23 -3.16 -139.27
CA LYS A 422 -178.05 -2.63 -139.98
C LYS A 422 -177.29 -1.57 -139.18
N HIS A 423 -177.99 -0.57 -138.60
CA HIS A 423 -177.33 0.54 -137.93
C HIS A 423 -176.53 0.10 -136.69
N TYR A 424 -176.94 -0.99 -136.03
CA TYR A 424 -176.26 -1.52 -134.85
C TYR A 424 -175.30 -2.70 -135.12
N ASN A 425 -175.12 -3.13 -136.37
CA ASN A 425 -174.38 -4.34 -136.76
C ASN A 425 -174.77 -5.57 -135.91
N LEU A 426 -176.07 -5.88 -135.97
CA LEU A 426 -176.71 -7.08 -135.41
C LEU A 426 -176.89 -8.18 -136.46
#